data_AF-A0A843L078-F1
#
_entry.id   AF-A0A843L078-F1
#
_cell.length_a   1.000
_cell.length_b   1.000
_cell.length_c   1.000
_cell.angle_alpha   90.00
_cell.angle_beta   90.00
_cell.angle_gamma   90.00
#
_symmetry.space_group_name_H-M   'P 1'
#
loop_
_entity.id
_entity.type
_entity.pdbx_description
1 polymer ?
#
loop_
_entity_poly.entity_id
_entity_poly.type
_entity_poly.pdbx_seq_one_letter_code
_entity_poly.pdbx_strand_id
1 'polypeptide(L)'
;MTLVMAYIGRQGAVMAGDMREIAFQGDDPCIEALERELYSGSIASDNDLLERAGEIGVAIRVRDDKVKVTEQDGVIVGEVTETAGSTIRQKRLYVTAGSYVIAEVIDSRLRVTQRGQAGNFVVLGNDITKQVAGQCIREAWKGGTVPEAMRVILLTMQMASGVTASVSRTFMLVHTDRAMNLAGAINRASGGE
;
A
#
# COMPACT_ATOMS: atom_id res chain seq x y z
N MET A 1 -7.42 3.93 2.52
CA MET A 1 -6.09 3.50 1.99
C MET A 1 -5.44 2.53 2.98
N THR A 2 -4.86 1.41 2.53
CA THR A 2 -4.25 0.38 3.40
C THR A 2 -2.70 0.41 3.27
N LEU A 3 -1.97 -0.69 3.12
CA LEU A 3 -0.50 -0.71 3.05
C LEU A 3 0.07 -1.47 1.84
N VAL A 4 0.87 -0.78 1.03
CA VAL A 4 1.85 -1.35 0.11
C VAL A 4 3.23 -0.78 0.47
N MET A 5 4.22 -1.66 0.61
CA MET A 5 5.60 -1.26 0.94
C MET A 5 6.58 -1.98 0.04
N ALA A 6 7.52 -1.24 -0.53
CA ALA A 6 8.58 -1.79 -1.38
C ALA A 6 9.97 -1.37 -0.91
N TYR A 7 10.95 -2.21 -1.21
CA TYR A 7 12.36 -1.86 -1.22
C TYR A 7 12.93 -2.03 -2.62
N ILE A 8 13.70 -1.04 -3.05
CA ILE A 8 14.34 -1.00 -4.36
C ILE A 8 15.85 -1.07 -4.16
N GLY A 9 16.43 -2.24 -4.37
CA GLY A 9 17.87 -2.48 -4.36
C GLY A 9 18.46 -2.49 -5.76
N ARG A 10 19.80 -2.45 -5.85
CA ARG A 10 20.50 -2.55 -7.15
C ARG A 10 20.44 -3.96 -7.75
N GLN A 11 20.43 -4.98 -6.88
CA GLN A 11 20.47 -6.40 -7.26
C GLN A 11 19.08 -7.05 -7.25
N GLY A 12 18.05 -6.30 -6.88
CA GLY A 12 16.69 -6.79 -6.81
C GLY A 12 15.78 -5.84 -6.06
N ALA A 13 14.49 -6.09 -6.17
CA ALA A 13 13.46 -5.34 -5.51
C ALA A 13 12.41 -6.28 -4.94
N VAL A 14 11.79 -5.84 -3.86
CA VAL A 14 10.76 -6.59 -3.15
C VAL A 14 9.63 -5.65 -2.78
N MET A 15 8.40 -6.15 -2.87
CA MET A 15 7.21 -5.42 -2.48
C MET A 15 6.26 -6.35 -1.73
N ALA A 16 5.62 -5.81 -0.70
CA ALA A 16 4.47 -6.45 -0.09
C ALA A 16 3.26 -5.52 -0.11
N GLY A 17 2.08 -6.13 -0.12
CA GLY A 17 0.82 -5.44 0.07
C GLY A 17 -0.12 -6.30 0.89
N ASP A 18 -0.78 -5.68 1.84
CA ASP A 18 -1.84 -6.33 2.61
C ASP A 18 -3.04 -6.65 1.70
N MET A 19 -3.94 -7.53 2.14
CA MET A 19 -5.08 -7.96 1.31
C MET A 19 -6.42 -7.33 1.70
N ARG A 20 -6.42 -6.33 2.59
CA ARG A 20 -7.64 -5.69 3.12
C ARG A 20 -8.31 -4.78 2.09
N GLU A 21 -9.62 -4.84 2.03
CA GLU A 21 -10.47 -3.81 1.47
C GLU A 21 -11.63 -3.54 2.40
N ILE A 22 -11.93 -2.26 2.62
CA ILE A 22 -13.05 -1.83 3.45
C ILE A 22 -13.89 -0.87 2.60
N ALA A 23 -15.16 -1.21 2.44
CA ALA A 23 -16.15 -0.32 1.83
C ALA A 23 -17.01 0.27 2.93
N PHE A 24 -17.23 1.58 2.86
CA PHE A 24 -18.05 2.34 3.78
C PHE A 24 -19.32 2.83 3.06
N GLN A 25 -20.45 2.79 3.73
CA GLN A 25 -21.73 3.31 3.23
C GLN A 25 -22.47 4.02 4.36
N GLY A 26 -22.94 5.24 4.11
CA GLY A 26 -23.56 6.11 5.10
C GLY A 26 -23.38 7.57 4.72
N ASP A 27 -23.59 8.47 5.68
CA ASP A 27 -23.41 9.91 5.47
C ASP A 27 -21.91 10.26 5.37
N ASP A 28 -21.53 11.07 4.37
CA ASP A 28 -20.13 11.44 4.10
C ASP A 28 -19.37 11.96 5.35
N PRO A 29 -19.94 12.84 6.19
CA PRO A 29 -19.25 13.31 7.40
C PRO A 29 -18.97 12.20 8.42
N CYS A 30 -19.86 11.20 8.52
CA CYS A 30 -19.67 10.06 9.41
C CYS A 30 -18.60 9.11 8.86
N ILE A 31 -18.59 8.88 7.55
CA ILE A 31 -17.54 8.09 6.88
C ILE A 31 -16.18 8.74 7.10
N GLU A 32 -16.06 10.05 6.86
CA GLU A 32 -14.81 10.79 7.06
C GLU A 32 -14.31 10.74 8.52
N ALA A 33 -15.23 10.78 9.50
CA ALA A 33 -14.89 10.63 10.90
C ALA A 33 -14.34 9.22 11.20
N LEU A 34 -15.02 8.17 10.71
CA LEU A 34 -14.58 6.78 10.89
C LEU A 34 -13.22 6.53 10.25
N GLU A 35 -13.02 7.01 9.02
CA GLU A 35 -11.76 6.88 8.31
C GLU A 35 -10.63 7.57 9.06
N ARG A 36 -10.87 8.75 9.62
CA ARG A 36 -9.87 9.48 10.42
C ARG A 36 -9.41 8.68 11.64
N GLU A 37 -10.36 8.11 12.39
CA GLU A 37 -10.07 7.28 13.56
C GLU A 37 -9.37 5.96 13.19
N LEU A 38 -9.78 5.36 12.08
CA LEU A 38 -9.16 4.15 11.55
C LEU A 38 -7.71 4.39 11.10
N TYR A 39 -7.50 5.47 10.36
CA TYR A 39 -6.21 5.82 9.74
C TYR A 39 -5.23 6.49 10.70
N SER A 40 -5.69 7.00 11.84
CA SER A 40 -4.85 7.41 12.96
C SER A 40 -4.34 6.24 13.81
N GLY A 41 -4.92 5.04 13.64
CA GLY A 41 -4.64 3.87 14.48
C GLY A 41 -5.45 3.84 15.78
N SER A 42 -6.49 4.66 15.91
CA SER A 42 -7.39 4.63 17.08
C SER A 42 -8.26 3.37 17.11
N ILE A 43 -8.46 2.73 15.96
CA ILE A 43 -9.23 1.49 15.81
C ILE A 43 -8.27 0.35 15.43
N ALA A 44 -7.98 -0.54 16.38
CA ALA A 44 -6.99 -1.60 16.22
C ALA A 44 -7.56 -2.94 15.74
N SER A 45 -8.84 -3.21 15.99
CA SER A 45 -9.48 -4.50 15.66
C SER A 45 -10.76 -4.36 14.83
N ASP A 46 -11.12 -5.47 14.17
CA ASP A 46 -12.36 -5.55 13.36
C ASP A 46 -13.61 -5.35 14.22
N ASN A 47 -13.58 -5.80 15.47
CA ASN A 47 -14.69 -5.62 16.40
C ASN A 47 -14.86 -4.14 16.76
N ASP A 48 -13.76 -3.45 17.11
CA ASP A 48 -13.80 -2.02 17.43
C ASP A 48 -14.27 -1.21 16.21
N LEU A 49 -13.85 -1.62 15.01
CA LEU A 49 -14.29 -0.98 13.76
C LEU A 49 -15.79 -1.16 13.53
N LEU A 50 -16.32 -2.37 13.74
CA LEU A 50 -17.75 -2.68 13.60
C LEU A 50 -18.59 -1.92 14.63
N GLU A 51 -18.16 -1.90 15.90
CA GLU A 51 -18.83 -1.17 16.98
C GLU A 51 -18.86 0.32 16.66
N ARG A 52 -17.70 0.90 16.36
CA ARG A 52 -17.58 2.33 16.08
C ARG A 52 -18.39 2.76 14.86
N ALA A 53 -18.40 1.95 13.81
CA ALA A 53 -19.22 2.21 12.63
C ALA A 53 -20.72 2.20 12.96
N GLY A 54 -21.17 1.25 13.80
CA GLY A 54 -22.55 1.17 14.26
C GLY A 54 -22.99 2.39 15.07
N GLU A 55 -22.13 2.92 15.94
CA GLU A 55 -22.42 4.11 16.77
C GLU A 55 -22.74 5.36 15.94
N ILE A 56 -22.08 5.52 14.80
CA ILE A 56 -22.19 6.71 13.94
C ILE A 56 -23.03 6.46 12.69
N GLY A 57 -23.70 5.30 12.60
CA GLY A 57 -24.60 4.96 11.51
C GLY A 57 -23.93 4.67 10.17
N VAL A 58 -22.67 4.20 10.18
CA VAL A 58 -21.94 3.79 8.97
C VAL A 58 -22.01 2.26 8.82
N ALA A 59 -22.46 1.79 7.67
CA ALA A 59 -22.36 0.39 7.29
C ALA A 59 -20.98 0.11 6.70
N ILE A 60 -20.36 -1.00 7.11
CA ILE A 60 -19.05 -1.42 6.61
C ILE A 60 -19.09 -2.80 5.99
N ARG A 61 -18.31 -2.98 4.92
CA ARG A 61 -18.00 -4.29 4.34
C ARG A 61 -16.50 -4.48 4.30
N VAL A 62 -16.04 -5.51 5.00
CA VAL A 62 -14.63 -5.88 5.12
C VAL A 62 -14.34 -7.10 4.27
N ARG A 63 -13.23 -7.08 3.52
CA ARG A 63 -12.68 -8.22 2.79
C ARG A 63 -11.17 -8.29 2.95
N ASP A 64 -10.61 -9.50 2.89
CA ASP A 64 -9.18 -9.77 3.00
C ASP A 64 -8.63 -10.56 1.79
N ASP A 65 -9.25 -10.37 0.62
CA ASP A 65 -8.95 -11.08 -0.62
C ASP A 65 -8.42 -10.16 -1.74
N LYS A 66 -8.18 -8.88 -1.46
CA LYS A 66 -7.74 -7.91 -2.47
C LYS A 66 -6.26 -8.06 -2.81
N VAL A 67 -5.98 -8.50 -4.03
CA VAL A 67 -4.63 -8.55 -4.60
C VAL A 67 -4.13 -7.12 -4.88
N LYS A 68 -3.21 -6.61 -4.05
CA LYS A 68 -2.63 -5.26 -4.22
C LYS A 68 -1.27 -5.24 -4.92
N VAL A 69 -0.57 -6.37 -4.91
CA VAL A 69 0.76 -6.50 -5.50
C VAL A 69 0.73 -7.60 -6.54
N THR A 70 1.22 -7.28 -7.73
CA THR A 70 1.32 -8.20 -8.86
C THR A 70 2.71 -8.09 -9.49
N GLU A 71 3.11 -9.11 -10.24
CA GLU A 71 4.35 -9.12 -11.01
C GLU A 71 4.02 -9.43 -12.46
N GLN A 72 4.64 -8.67 -13.37
CA GLN A 72 4.57 -8.93 -14.79
C GLN A 72 5.88 -8.54 -15.47
N ASP A 73 6.49 -9.50 -16.18
CA ASP A 73 7.70 -9.30 -16.99
C ASP A 73 8.90 -8.68 -16.24
N GLY A 74 9.08 -9.04 -14.98
CA GLY A 74 10.13 -8.53 -14.09
C GLY A 74 9.81 -7.18 -13.44
N VAL A 75 8.61 -6.63 -13.64
CA VAL A 75 8.11 -5.41 -12.99
C VAL A 75 7.07 -5.77 -11.94
N ILE A 76 7.30 -5.33 -10.71
CA ILE A 76 6.33 -5.45 -9.62
C ILE A 76 5.46 -4.20 -9.60
N VAL A 77 4.15 -4.38 -9.55
CA VAL A 77 3.16 -3.30 -9.48
C VAL A 77 2.38 -3.41 -8.18
N GLY A 78 2.45 -2.38 -7.37
CA GLY A 78 1.64 -2.20 -6.16
C GLY A 78 0.59 -1.13 -6.37
N GLU A 79 -0.65 -1.37 -5.93
CA GLU A 79 -1.74 -0.40 -6.03
C GLU A 79 -2.41 -0.19 -4.67
N VAL A 80 -2.64 1.08 -4.32
CA VAL A 80 -3.52 1.47 -3.22
C VAL A 80 -4.59 2.43 -3.71
N THR A 81 -5.77 2.33 -3.11
CA THR A 81 -6.89 3.24 -3.37
C THR A 81 -7.04 4.22 -2.20
N GLU A 82 -7.14 5.49 -2.55
CA GLU A 82 -7.49 6.61 -1.67
C GLU A 82 -8.89 7.07 -2.01
N THR A 83 -9.74 7.16 -1.00
CA THR A 83 -11.06 7.75 -1.14
C THR A 83 -11.03 9.08 -0.38
N ALA A 84 -11.45 10.16 -1.03
CA ALA A 84 -11.62 11.47 -0.41
C ALA A 84 -12.99 12.01 -0.83
N GLY A 85 -13.99 11.83 0.03
CA GLY A 85 -15.40 12.03 -0.33
C GLY A 85 -15.78 11.19 -1.56
N SER A 86 -16.38 11.84 -2.57
CA SER A 86 -16.77 11.19 -3.84
C SER A 86 -15.60 10.91 -4.80
N THR A 87 -14.38 11.37 -4.49
CA THR A 87 -13.23 11.20 -5.39
C THR A 87 -12.45 9.94 -5.03
N ILE A 88 -12.30 9.04 -6.00
CA ILE A 88 -11.43 7.87 -5.90
C ILE A 88 -10.11 8.17 -6.62
N ARG A 89 -8.99 8.09 -5.91
CA ARG A 89 -7.65 8.19 -6.47
C ARG A 89 -6.92 6.86 -6.29
N GLN A 90 -6.30 6.36 -7.35
CA GLN A 90 -5.45 5.18 -7.26
C GLN A 90 -4.00 5.59 -7.38
N LYS A 91 -3.16 5.15 -6.44
CA LYS A 91 -1.71 5.30 -6.53
C LYS A 91 -1.09 3.97 -6.89
N ARG A 92 -0.28 3.97 -7.94
CA ARG A 92 0.48 2.81 -8.40
C ARG A 92 1.96 3.03 -8.19
N LEU A 93 2.61 2.00 -7.66
CA LEU A 93 4.06 1.91 -7.52
C LEU A 93 4.56 0.82 -8.45
N TYR A 94 5.34 1.22 -9.45
CA TYR A 94 6.03 0.32 -10.38
C TYR A 94 7.48 0.18 -9.94
N VAL A 95 7.94 -1.05 -9.76
CA VAL A 95 9.25 -1.35 -9.18
C VAL A 95 9.95 -2.43 -10.00
N THR A 96 11.26 -2.26 -10.16
CA THR A 96 12.17 -3.23 -10.78
C THR A 96 13.52 -3.13 -10.06
N ALA A 97 14.46 -4.04 -10.31
CA ALA A 97 15.80 -3.89 -9.78
C ALA A 97 16.39 -2.55 -10.27
N GLY A 98 16.89 -1.73 -9.35
CA GLY A 98 17.54 -0.46 -9.67
C GLY A 98 16.66 0.78 -9.67
N SER A 99 15.33 0.69 -9.89
CA SER A 99 14.49 1.88 -10.05
C SER A 99 13.01 1.69 -9.72
N TYR A 100 12.29 2.81 -9.52
CA TYR A 100 10.84 2.82 -9.36
C TYR A 100 10.18 4.05 -9.99
N VAL A 101 8.87 3.93 -10.20
CA VAL A 101 7.99 5.03 -10.60
C VAL A 101 6.73 4.99 -9.73
N ILE A 102 6.31 6.16 -9.26
CA ILE A 102 4.97 6.35 -8.68
C ILE A 102 4.12 7.08 -9.71
N ALA A 103 2.92 6.57 -9.94
CA ALA A 103 1.92 7.19 -10.78
C ALA A 103 0.57 7.22 -10.07
N GLU A 104 -0.25 8.20 -10.44
CA GLU A 104 -1.61 8.34 -9.96
C GLU A 104 -2.58 8.19 -11.13
N VAL A 105 -3.68 7.47 -10.93
CA VAL A 105 -4.79 7.41 -11.88
C VAL A 105 -5.82 8.45 -11.44
N ILE A 106 -6.01 9.46 -12.29
CA ILE A 106 -6.95 10.57 -12.08
C ILE A 106 -7.81 10.64 -13.34
N ASP A 107 -9.14 10.57 -13.19
CA ASP A 107 -10.10 10.60 -14.31
C ASP A 107 -9.76 9.60 -15.43
N SER A 108 -9.40 8.37 -15.04
CA SER A 108 -8.95 7.29 -15.94
C SER A 108 -7.64 7.59 -16.70
N ARG A 109 -6.91 8.65 -16.35
CA ARG A 109 -5.60 8.98 -16.92
C ARG A 109 -4.50 8.70 -15.91
N LEU A 110 -3.51 7.93 -16.34
CA LEU A 110 -2.32 7.67 -15.54
C LEU A 110 -1.33 8.83 -15.68
N ARG A 111 -0.94 9.42 -14.55
CA ARG A 111 0.03 10.51 -14.46
C ARG A 111 1.20 10.09 -13.58
N VAL A 112 2.41 10.11 -14.13
CA VAL A 112 3.63 9.90 -13.34
C VAL A 112 3.83 11.09 -12.41
N THR A 113 3.97 10.81 -11.11
CA THR A 113 4.18 11.83 -10.07
C THR A 113 5.59 11.80 -9.51
N GLN A 114 6.25 10.63 -9.51
CA GLN A 114 7.61 10.51 -9.00
C GLN A 114 8.39 9.42 -9.74
N ARG A 115 9.70 9.63 -9.88
CA ARG A 115 10.67 8.62 -10.31
C ARG A 115 11.79 8.56 -9.28
N GLY A 116 12.34 7.37 -9.06
CA GLY A 116 13.50 7.22 -8.19
C GLY A 116 14.34 6.00 -8.52
N GLN A 117 15.46 5.91 -7.81
CA GLN A 117 16.51 4.92 -8.03
C GLN A 117 16.67 4.02 -6.80
N ALA A 118 17.55 3.04 -6.89
CA ALA A 118 17.86 2.10 -5.82
C ALA A 118 18.34 2.76 -4.52
N GLY A 119 18.24 2.00 -3.42
CA GLY A 119 18.62 2.40 -2.07
C GLY A 119 17.45 2.92 -1.22
N ASN A 120 16.21 2.75 -1.67
CA ASN A 120 15.05 3.38 -1.06
C ASN A 120 13.97 2.36 -0.68
N PHE A 121 13.32 2.62 0.46
CA PHE A 121 11.99 2.10 0.74
C PHE A 121 10.94 3.08 0.22
N VAL A 122 9.86 2.56 -0.33
CA VAL A 122 8.67 3.35 -0.72
C VAL A 122 7.47 2.75 -0.02
N VAL A 123 6.70 3.60 0.67
CA VAL A 123 5.52 3.20 1.44
C VAL A 123 4.31 3.95 0.91
N LEU A 124 3.35 3.22 0.37
CA LEU A 124 2.02 3.71 0.05
C LEU A 124 1.07 3.24 1.16
N GLY A 125 0.56 4.18 1.94
CA GLY A 125 -0.43 3.87 2.96
C GLY A 125 -0.95 5.08 3.72
N ASN A 126 -1.86 4.81 4.64
CA ASN A 126 -2.41 5.80 5.57
C ASN A 126 -1.37 6.24 6.62
N ASP A 127 -1.75 7.16 7.51
CA ASP A 127 -0.82 7.80 8.44
C ASP A 127 -0.21 6.80 9.43
N ILE A 128 -1.02 5.96 10.07
CA ILE A 128 -0.51 4.95 11.02
C ILE A 128 0.42 3.94 10.34
N THR A 129 0.10 3.48 9.13
CA THR A 129 0.96 2.51 8.43
C THR A 129 2.29 3.10 7.98
N LYS A 130 2.32 4.38 7.59
CA LYS A 130 3.57 5.12 7.32
C LYS A 130 4.41 5.31 8.58
N GLN A 131 3.77 5.59 9.72
CA GLN A 131 4.47 5.70 11.01
C GLN A 131 5.12 4.38 11.41
N VAL A 132 4.38 3.27 11.35
CA VAL A 132 4.87 1.92 11.63
C VAL A 132 6.02 1.57 10.69
N ALA A 133 5.86 1.77 9.38
CA ALA A 133 6.92 1.50 8.41
C ALA A 133 8.18 2.33 8.70
N GLY A 134 8.03 3.62 8.99
CA GLY A 134 9.14 4.49 9.36
C GLY A 134 9.88 4.02 10.62
N GLN A 135 9.14 3.53 11.62
CA GLN A 135 9.73 2.96 12.83
C GLN A 135 10.51 1.67 12.51
N CYS A 136 9.89 0.71 11.83
CA CYS A 136 10.54 -0.55 11.46
C CYS A 136 11.80 -0.32 10.62
N ILE A 137 11.78 0.62 9.67
CA ILE A 137 12.96 0.97 8.89
C ILE A 137 14.06 1.50 9.82
N ARG A 138 13.77 2.47 10.69
CA ARG A 138 14.79 3.04 11.59
C ARG A 138 15.41 2.01 12.53
N GLU A 139 14.61 1.07 13.03
CA GLU A 139 15.05 0.12 14.06
C GLU A 139 15.69 -1.15 13.48
N ALA A 140 15.19 -1.65 12.34
CA ALA A 140 15.58 -2.95 11.81
C ALA A 140 16.47 -2.86 10.55
N TRP A 141 16.48 -1.75 9.83
CA TRP A 141 17.30 -1.61 8.61
C TRP A 141 18.77 -1.40 8.94
N LYS A 142 19.59 -2.43 8.68
CA LYS A 142 21.06 -2.39 8.88
C LYS A 142 21.84 -2.24 7.58
N GLY A 143 21.18 -2.38 6.44
CA GLY A 143 21.69 -1.97 5.13
C GLY A 143 21.96 -3.08 4.13
N GLY A 144 21.47 -2.86 2.89
CA GLY A 144 22.17 -3.20 1.66
C GLY A 144 21.63 -4.39 0.86
N THR A 145 20.98 -5.36 1.51
CA THR A 145 20.56 -6.58 0.81
C THR A 145 19.04 -6.75 0.72
N VAL A 146 18.60 -7.44 -0.34
CA VAL A 146 17.18 -7.77 -0.54
C VAL A 146 16.62 -8.66 0.59
N PRO A 147 17.32 -9.70 1.09
CA PRO A 147 16.83 -10.50 2.20
C PRO A 147 16.64 -9.70 3.50
N GLU A 148 17.48 -8.71 3.79
CA GLU A 148 17.28 -7.84 4.95
C GLU A 148 16.08 -6.92 4.76
N ALA A 149 15.90 -6.38 3.55
CA ALA A 149 14.74 -5.57 3.24
C ALA A 149 13.43 -6.38 3.35
N MET A 150 13.43 -7.65 2.91
CA MET A 150 12.33 -8.58 3.13
C MET A 150 11.99 -8.70 4.62
N ARG A 151 12.98 -8.85 5.50
CA ARG A 151 12.73 -8.92 6.95
C ARG A 151 12.09 -7.66 7.50
N VAL A 152 12.56 -6.47 7.07
CA VAL A 152 11.96 -5.19 7.46
C VAL A 152 10.50 -5.12 7.00
N ILE A 153 10.22 -5.48 5.74
CA ILE A 153 8.86 -5.48 5.19
C ILE A 153 7.94 -6.45 5.94
N LEU A 154 8.41 -7.68 6.20
CA LEU A 154 7.65 -8.67 6.96
C LEU A 154 7.31 -8.17 8.36
N LEU A 155 8.28 -7.58 9.06
CA LEU A 155 8.06 -6.97 10.38
C LEU A 155 7.04 -5.83 10.30
N THR A 156 7.16 -4.95 9.30
CA THR A 156 6.21 -3.85 9.11
C THR A 156 4.78 -4.35 8.87
N MET A 157 4.59 -5.37 8.02
CA MET A 157 3.27 -5.93 7.76
C MET A 157 2.66 -6.53 9.02
N GLN A 158 3.45 -7.28 9.79
CA GLN A 158 3.01 -7.87 11.07
C GLN A 158 2.60 -6.78 12.06
N MET A 159 3.47 -5.79 12.29
CA MET A 159 3.20 -4.70 13.22
C MET A 159 1.98 -3.87 12.81
N ALA A 160 1.87 -3.52 11.52
CA ALA A 160 0.76 -2.72 11.01
C ALA A 160 -0.59 -3.43 11.23
N SER A 161 -0.66 -4.73 10.93
CA SER A 161 -1.88 -5.53 11.15
C SER A 161 -2.25 -5.69 12.64
N GLY A 162 -1.32 -5.42 13.56
CA GLY A 162 -1.54 -5.48 15.00
C GLY A 162 -2.01 -4.17 15.63
N VAL A 163 -1.85 -3.04 14.94
CA VAL A 163 -2.13 -1.69 15.50
C VAL A 163 -3.23 -0.93 14.77
N THR A 164 -3.77 -1.47 13.66
CA THR A 164 -4.90 -0.87 12.95
C THR A 164 -5.75 -1.93 12.26
N ALA A 165 -7.07 -1.78 12.31
CA ALA A 165 -8.02 -2.62 11.58
C ALA A 165 -8.03 -2.36 10.06
N SER A 166 -7.25 -1.38 9.59
CA SER A 166 -7.15 -1.02 8.17
C SER A 166 -6.24 -1.95 7.37
N VAL A 167 -5.49 -2.83 8.04
CA VAL A 167 -4.49 -3.71 7.42
C VAL A 167 -4.83 -5.16 7.73
N SER A 168 -4.81 -5.99 6.69
CA SER A 168 -5.03 -7.42 6.82
C SER A 168 -3.88 -8.10 7.56
N ARG A 169 -4.17 -9.19 8.27
CA ARG A 169 -3.13 -10.11 8.77
C ARG A 169 -2.49 -10.94 7.67
N THR A 170 -3.12 -10.99 6.49
CA THR A 170 -2.61 -11.68 5.30
C THR A 170 -2.08 -10.66 4.30
N PHE A 171 -0.92 -10.95 3.72
CA PHE A 171 -0.28 -10.12 2.73
C PHE A 171 0.42 -10.99 1.69
N MET A 172 0.67 -10.41 0.52
CA MET A 172 1.57 -11.00 -0.47
C MET A 172 2.94 -10.35 -0.38
N LEU A 173 3.98 -11.12 -0.67
CA LEU A 173 5.35 -10.64 -0.83
C LEU A 173 5.85 -11.11 -2.19
N VAL A 174 6.31 -10.17 -3.01
CA VAL A 174 6.74 -10.40 -4.38
C VAL A 174 8.13 -9.84 -4.57
N HIS A 175 8.98 -10.57 -5.28
CA HIS A 175 10.39 -10.22 -5.52
C HIS A 175 10.75 -10.35 -7.00
N THR A 176 11.64 -9.46 -7.45
CA THR A 176 12.26 -9.49 -8.78
C THR A 176 13.73 -9.11 -8.66
N ASP A 177 14.61 -9.84 -9.35
CA ASP A 177 16.02 -9.48 -9.54
C ASP A 177 16.28 -8.82 -10.91
N ARG A 178 15.24 -8.72 -11.75
CA ARG A 178 15.32 -8.21 -13.11
C ARG A 178 15.30 -6.69 -13.12
N ALA A 179 16.18 -6.09 -13.91
CA ALA A 179 16.18 -4.65 -14.21
C ALA A 179 15.46 -4.40 -15.54
N MET A 180 14.31 -3.72 -15.48
CA MET A 180 13.40 -3.54 -16.62
C MET A 180 13.19 -2.05 -16.95
N ASN A 181 12.77 -1.78 -18.18
CA ASN A 181 12.32 -0.44 -18.55
C ASN A 181 10.88 -0.20 -18.07
N LEU A 182 10.73 0.58 -17.00
CA LEU A 182 9.43 0.89 -16.41
C LEU A 182 8.50 1.69 -17.34
N ALA A 183 9.01 2.41 -18.34
CA ALA A 183 8.17 3.16 -19.28
C ALA A 183 7.25 2.25 -20.09
N GLY A 184 7.74 1.06 -20.49
CA GLY A 184 6.94 0.08 -21.23
C GLY A 184 5.77 -0.46 -20.40
N ALA A 185 6.01 -0.79 -19.13
CA ALA A 185 4.97 -1.27 -18.22
C ALA A 185 3.91 -0.20 -17.96
N ILE A 186 4.34 1.06 -17.79
CA ILE A 186 3.44 2.19 -17.59
C ILE A 186 2.59 2.45 -18.85
N ASN A 187 3.19 2.44 -20.05
CA ASN A 187 2.46 2.68 -21.28
C ASN A 187 1.39 1.62 -21.56
N ARG A 188 1.66 0.34 -21.26
CA ARG A 188 0.64 -0.72 -21.35
C ARG A 188 -0.53 -0.49 -20.40
N ALA A 189 -0.26 0.03 -19.20
CA ALA A 189 -1.29 0.37 -18.23
C ALA A 189 -2.09 1.64 -18.61
N SER A 190 -1.51 2.53 -19.42
CA SER A 190 -2.16 3.76 -19.92
C SER A 190 -2.95 3.55 -21.22
N GLY A 191 -2.66 2.49 -21.98
CA GLY A 191 -3.19 2.23 -23.33
C GLY A 191 -4.30 1.18 -23.38
N GLY A 192 -5.03 0.96 -22.29
CA GLY A 192 -6.20 0.08 -22.29
C GLY A 192 -7.40 0.72 -22.99
N GLU A 193 -7.45 0.56 -24.31
CA GLU A 193 -8.69 0.34 -25.07
C GLU A 193 -8.76 -1.14 -25.48
#